data_AF-A0AAU7EJ31-F1
#
_entry.id   AF-A0AAU7EJ31-F1
#
_cell.length_a   1.000
_cell.length_b   1.000
_cell.length_c   1.000
_cell.angle_alpha   90.00
_cell.angle_beta   90.00
_cell.angle_gamma   90.00
#
_symmetry.space_group_name_H-M   'P 1'
#
loop_
_entity.id
_entity.type
_entity.pdbx_description
1 polymer ?
#
loop_
_entity_poly.entity_id
_entity_poly.type
_entity_poly.pdbx_seq_one_letter_code
_entity_poly.pdbx_strand_id
1 'polypeptide(L)' 'MFETANPAGTRELTTLQIPLPAYWTAQQVDVWATFVTADAKLAATSTYLGTVTLA' A
#
# COMPACT_ATOMS: atom_id res chain seq x y z
N MET A 1 4.88 17.24 -12.50
CA MET A 1 3.89 16.17 -12.28
C MET A 1 3.40 16.33 -10.85
N PHE A 2 2.12 16.66 -10.65
CA PHE A 2 1.50 16.65 -9.32
C PHE A 2 0.85 15.29 -9.15
N GLU A 3 1.35 14.49 -8.22
CA GLU A 3 0.74 13.22 -7.84
C GLU A 3 -0.01 13.46 -6.53
N THR A 4 -1.31 13.16 -6.50
CA THR A 4 -2.09 13.21 -5.27
C THR A 4 -2.05 11.84 -4.64
N ALA A 5 -1.40 11.72 -3.49
CA ALA A 5 -1.39 10.45 -2.77
C ALA A 5 -2.80 10.15 -2.22
N ASN A 6 -3.34 8.98 -2.56
CA ASN A 6 -4.60 8.47 -2.01
C ASN A 6 -4.29 7.32 -1.04
N PRO A 7 -4.05 7.60 0.24
CA PRO A 7 -3.66 6.57 1.20
C PRO A 7 -4.81 5.59 1.41
N ALA A 8 -4.50 4.29 1.45
CA ALA A 8 -5.49 3.25 1.70
C ALA A 8 -5.97 3.22 3.16
N GLY A 9 -5.25 3.86 4.08
CA GLY A 9 -5.58 3.91 5.51
C GLY A 9 -4.72 4.88 6.30
N THR A 10 -4.96 4.96 7.61
CA THR A 10 -4.20 5.78 8.56
C THR A 10 -3.21 4.93 9.37
N ARG A 11 -2.25 5.58 10.04
CA ARG A 11 -1.13 4.92 10.75
C ARG A 11 -1.60 4.04 11.91
N GLU A 12 -2.70 4.41 12.55
CA GLU A 12 -3.29 3.74 13.70
C GLU A 12 -4.14 2.52 13.34
N LEU A 13 -4.40 2.29 12.05
CA LEU A 13 -5.07 1.06 11.61
C LEU A 13 -4.15 -0.15 11.85
N THR A 14 -4.68 -1.14 12.56
CA THR A 14 -4.01 -2.42 12.79
C THR A 14 -4.16 -3.37 11.60
N THR A 15 -5.16 -3.16 10.75
CA THR A 15 -5.47 -4.01 9.61
C THR A 15 -6.07 -3.19 8.47
N LEU A 16 -5.67 -3.52 7.25
CA LEU A 16 -6.19 -2.98 6.01
C LEU A 16 -6.50 -4.14 5.05
N GLN A 17 -7.64 -4.09 4.37
CA GLN A 17 -7.98 -5.05 3.32
C GLN A 17 -7.94 -4.34 1.96
N ILE A 18 -7.12 -4.85 1.05
CA ILE A 18 -7.03 -4.36 -0.33
C ILE A 18 -7.66 -5.44 -1.22
N PRO A 19 -8.83 -5.20 -1.83
CA PRO A 19 -9.42 -6.14 -2.76
C PRO A 19 -8.54 -6.21 -4.01
N LEU A 20 -8.06 -7.41 -4.34
CA LEU A 20 -7.31 -7.67 -5.55
C LEU A 20 -8.16 -8.45 -6.55
N PRO A 21 -7.96 -8.26 -7.87
CA PRO A 21 -8.70 -9.01 -8.87
C PRO A 21 -8.41 -10.51 -8.82
N ALA A 22 -9.43 -11.34 -9.06
CA ALA A 22 -9.31 -12.80 -8.99
C ALA A 22 -8.28 -13.40 -9.98
N TYR A 23 -8.00 -12.72 -11.09
CA TYR A 23 -6.98 -13.19 -12.05
C TYR A 23 -5.54 -13.04 -11.53
N TRP A 24 -5.33 -12.46 -10.34
CA TRP A 24 -4.04 -12.41 -9.63
C TRP A 24 -3.85 -13.58 -8.66
N THR A 25 -4.84 -14.45 -8.49
CA THR A 25 -4.71 -15.64 -7.61
C THR A 25 -3.48 -16.47 -7.98
N ALA A 26 -2.82 -17.01 -6.96
CA ALA A 26 -1.55 -17.74 -7.02
C ALA A 26 -0.33 -16.92 -7.51
N GLN A 27 -0.47 -15.62 -7.74
CA GLN A 27 0.67 -14.77 -8.06
C GLN A 27 1.44 -14.37 -6.81
N GLN A 28 2.74 -14.21 -6.99
CA GLN A 28 3.64 -13.65 -5.99
C GLN A 28 3.68 -12.13 -6.18
N VAL A 29 3.42 -11.38 -5.11
CA VAL A 29 3.43 -9.91 -5.13
C VAL A 29 4.33 -9.35 -4.04
N ASP A 30 5.04 -8.29 -4.38
CA ASP A 30 5.89 -7.54 -3.46
C ASP A 30 5.12 -6.37 -2.87
N VAL A 31 5.11 -6.27 -1.55
CA VAL A 31 4.33 -5.28 -0.81
C VAL A 31 5.24 -4.16 -0.32
N TRP A 32 4.83 -2.92 -0.59
CA TRP A 32 5.52 -1.72 -0.15
C TRP A 32 4.53 -0.80 0.56
N ALA A 33 4.98 -0.12 1.61
CA ALA A 33 4.20 0.88 2.32
C ALA A 33 4.94 2.21 2.42
N THR A 34 4.19 3.30 2.24
CA THR A 34 4.66 4.68 2.41
C THR A 34 3.71 5.41 3.33
N PHE A 35 4.27 6.29 4.16
CA PHE A 35 3.48 7.21 4.97
C PHE A 35 3.49 8.59 4.31
N VAL A 36 2.32 9.21 4.24
CA VAL A 36 2.17 10.57 3.74
C VAL A 36 1.88 11.52 4.88
N THR A 37 2.28 12.79 4.72
CA THR A 37 1.88 13.85 5.64
C THR A 37 0.36 14.01 5.66
N ALA A 38 -0.18 14.60 6.73
CA ALA A 38 -1.63 14.79 6.88
C ALA A 38 -2.27 15.61 5.75
N ASP A 39 -1.49 16.47 5.08
CA ASP A 39 -1.92 17.26 3.93
C ASP A 39 -1.70 16.54 2.57
N ALA A 40 -1.22 15.29 2.60
CA ALA A 40 -0.93 14.44 1.44
C ALA A 40 0.06 15.03 0.42
N LYS A 41 0.89 16.01 0.84
CA LYS A 41 1.85 16.69 -0.05
C LYS A 41 3.24 16.09 -0.04
N LEU A 42 3.60 15.37 1.02
CA LEU A 42 4.92 14.76 1.17
C LEU A 42 4.75 13.29 1.55
N ALA A 43 5.58 12.44 0.95
CA ALA A 43 5.64 11.01 1.23
C ALA A 43 7.02 10.68 1.83
N ALA A 44 7.04 9.82 2.85
CA ALA A 44 8.25 9.19 3.32
C ALA A 44 8.71 8.11 2.33
N THR A 45 10.01 7.78 2.38
CA THR A 45 10.61 6.67 1.63
C THR A 45 9.81 5.38 1.84
N SER A 46 9.47 4.71 0.74
CA SER A 46 8.74 3.44 0.77
C SER A 46 9.52 2.37 1.52
N THR A 47 8.84 1.66 2.41
CA THR A 47 9.37 0.51 3.15
C THR A 47 8.88 -0.77 2.52
N TYR A 48 9.79 -1.68 2.21
CA TYR A 48 9.45 -3.02 1.75
C TYR A 48 8.90 -3.85 2.91
N LEU A 49 7.70 -4.41 2.74
CA LEU A 49 7.02 -5.21 3.76
C LEU A 49 7.18 -6.72 3.53
N GLY A 50 7.70 -7.12 2.36
CA GLY A 50 7.91 -8.51 2.00
C GLY A 50 7.06 -8.95 0.82
N THR A 51 7.16 -10.24 0.54
CA THR A 51 6.45 -10.89 -0.57
C THR A 51 5.30 -11.73 -0.03
N VAL A 52 4.15 -11.71 -0.69
CA VAL A 52 3.01 -12.57 -0.37
C VAL A 52 2.54 -13.33 -1.61
N THR A 53 2.10 -14.57 -1.42
CA THR A 53 1.39 -15.33 -2.46
C THR A 53 -0.10 -15.12 -2.27
N LEU A 54 -0.78 -14.68 -3.33
CA LEU A 54 -2.21 -14.44 -3.32
C LEU A 54 -2.97 -15.77 -3.32
N ALA A 55 -3.87 -15.93 -2.34
CA ALA A 55 -4.72 -17.10 -2.20
C ALA A 55 -5.87 -17.13 -3.23
#